data_AF-A0A5P9CI72-F1
#
_entry.id   AF-A0A5P9CI72-F1
#
_cell.length_a   1.000
_cell.length_b   1.000
_cell.length_c   1.000
_cell.angle_alpha   90.00
_cell.angle_beta   90.00
_cell.angle_gamma   90.00
#
_symmetry.space_group_name_H-M   'P 1'
#
loop_
_entity.id
_entity.type
_entity.pdbx_description
1 polymer ?
#
loop_
_entity_poly.entity_id
_entity_poly.type
_entity_poly.pdbx_seq_one_letter_code
_entity_poly.pdbx_strand_id
1 'polypeptide(L)' 'MSSFFLAGPLVVFLIFVAPLWLILHYRSKKKTAGGLSEDDFNRLQALSEKAEQMQKRVDTLERILDTETPNWRRRYE' A
#
# COMPACT_ATOMS: atom_id res chain seq x y z
N MET A 1 27.25 38.93 -28.95
CA MET A 1 27.85 37.68 -29.49
C MET A 1 28.27 36.69 -28.40
N SER A 2 28.44 37.09 -27.13
CA SER A 2 28.82 36.20 -26.02
C SER A 2 27.70 35.28 -25.50
N SER A 3 26.43 35.68 -25.60
CA SER A 3 25.30 34.92 -25.05
C SER A 3 25.10 33.55 -25.68
N PHE A 4 25.50 33.37 -26.94
CA PHE A 4 25.35 32.10 -27.66
C PHE A 4 26.32 31.01 -27.15
N PHE A 5 27.50 31.40 -26.67
CA PHE A 5 28.50 30.47 -26.12
C PHE A 5 28.08 29.86 -24.79
N LEU A 6 27.29 30.59 -24.00
CA LEU A 6 26.71 30.10 -22.74
C LEU A 6 25.38 29.36 -22.98
N ALA A 7 24.56 29.84 -23.91
CA ALA A 7 23.25 29.24 -24.19
C ALA A 7 23.35 27.85 -24.82
N GLY A 8 24.32 27.60 -25.70
CA GLY A 8 24.49 26.30 -26.36
C GLY A 8 24.66 25.13 -25.38
N PRO A 9 25.68 25.14 -24.51
CA PRO A 9 25.88 24.10 -23.50
C PRO A 9 24.70 23.96 -22.54
N LEU A 10 24.06 25.08 -22.16
CA LEU A 10 22.93 25.09 -21.25
C LEU A 10 21.67 24.43 -21.85
N VAL A 11 21.42 24.65 -23.15
CA VAL A 11 20.31 23.99 -23.86
C VAL A 11 20.54 22.49 -23.97
N VAL A 12 21.75 22.06 -24.31
CA VAL A 12 22.10 20.63 -24.37
C VAL A 12 21.91 19.99 -22.99
N PHE A 13 22.40 20.64 -21.93
CA PHE A 13 22.18 20.17 -20.56
C PHE A 13 20.70 20.03 -20.21
N LEU A 14 19.85 21.00 -20.55
CA LEU A 14 18.41 20.93 -20.31
C LEU A 14 17.73 19.81 -21.10
N ILE A 15 18.17 19.53 -22.34
CA ILE A 15 17.63 18.43 -23.15
C ILE A 15 17.91 17.06 -22.51
N PHE A 16 19.00 16.90 -21.76
CA PHE A 16 19.26 15.65 -21.03
C PHE A 16 18.61 15.62 -19.65
N VAL A 17 18.74 16.72 -18.89
CA VAL A 17 18.29 16.77 -17.50
C VAL A 17 16.78 16.87 -17.37
N ALA A 18 16.09 17.63 -18.24
CA ALA A 18 14.64 17.77 -18.15
C ALA A 18 13.90 16.45 -18.42
N PRO A 19 14.25 15.63 -19.43
CA PRO A 19 13.65 14.30 -19.59
C PRO A 19 13.98 13.32 -18.47
N LEU A 20 15.22 13.33 -17.96
CA LEU A 20 15.61 12.53 -16.79
C LEU A 20 14.75 12.89 -15.56
N TRP A 21 14.55 14.19 -15.31
CA TRP A 21 13.71 14.69 -14.23
C TRP A 21 12.24 14.31 -14.44
N LEU A 22 11.71 14.44 -15.66
CA LEU A 22 10.35 14.04 -16.01
C LEU A 22 10.14 12.54 -15.73
N ILE A 23 11.07 11.68 -16.16
CA ILE A 23 11.01 10.24 -15.90
C ILE A 23 10.98 9.96 -14.40
N LEU A 24 11.86 10.60 -13.62
CA LEU A 24 11.89 10.44 -12.16
C LEU A 24 10.60 10.93 -11.50
N HIS A 25 10.09 12.10 -11.92
CA HIS A 25 8.86 12.69 -11.40
C HIS A 25 7.65 11.79 -11.65
N TYR A 26 7.50 11.29 -12.88
CA TYR A 26 6.40 10.41 -13.25
C TYR A 26 6.54 9.00 -12.68
N ARG A 27 7.77 8.47 -12.54
CA ARG A 27 7.98 7.18 -11.85
C ARG A 27 7.68 7.28 -10.35
N SER A 28 8.06 8.38 -9.70
CA SER A 28 7.75 8.61 -8.29
C SER A 28 6.25 8.79 -8.08
N LYS A 29 5.59 9.58 -8.94
CA LYS A 29 4.12 9.68 -8.96
C LYS A 29 3.44 8.35 -9.26
N LYS A 30 3.93 7.52 -10.18
CA LYS A 30 3.36 6.19 -10.43
C LYS A 30 3.47 5.26 -9.22
N LYS A 31 4.56 5.34 -8.44
CA LYS A 31 4.71 4.58 -7.19
C LYS A 31 3.79 5.07 -6.07
N THR A 32 3.35 6.32 -6.09
CA THR A 32 2.47 6.91 -5.07
C THR A 32 1.00 7.05 -5.49
N ALA A 33 0.71 7.05 -6.80
CA ALA A 33 -0.62 7.22 -7.39
C ALA A 33 -1.14 5.97 -8.12
N GLY A 34 -0.30 4.95 -8.30
CA GLY A 34 -0.82 3.61 -8.59
C GLY A 34 -1.51 3.13 -7.32
N GLY A 35 -2.81 2.83 -7.41
CA GLY A 35 -3.54 2.18 -6.33
C GLY A 35 -2.92 0.83 -5.97
N LEU A 36 -3.63 0.04 -5.16
CA LEU A 36 -3.22 -1.32 -4.83
C LEU A 36 -2.85 -2.07 -6.11
N SER A 37 -1.62 -2.59 -6.18
CA SER A 37 -1.22 -3.51 -7.23
C SER A 37 -2.12 -4.75 -7.20
N GLU A 38 -2.18 -5.52 -8.29
CA GLU A 38 -2.91 -6.80 -8.31
C GLU A 38 -2.43 -7.74 -7.19
N ASP A 39 -1.11 -7.74 -6.90
CA ASP A 39 -0.54 -8.47 -5.76
C ASP A 39 -1.04 -7.94 -4.41
N ASP A 40 -1.16 -6.61 -4.26
CA ASP A 40 -1.67 -6.01 -3.03
C ASP A 40 -3.17 -6.33 -2.84
N PHE A 41 -3.94 -6.36 -3.92
CA PHE A 41 -5.35 -6.76 -3.89
C PHE A 41 -5.50 -8.22 -3.47
N ASN A 42 -4.70 -9.12 -4.04
CA ASN A 42 -4.70 -10.54 -3.67
C ASN A 42 -4.30 -10.74 -2.20
N ARG A 43 -3.31 -9.99 -1.70
CA ARG A 43 -2.93 -10.02 -0.28
C ARG A 43 -4.07 -9.55 0.63
N LEU A 44 -4.74 -8.47 0.26
CA LEU A 44 -5.88 -7.96 1.02
C LEU A 44 -7.06 -8.94 1.03
N GLN A 45 -7.35 -9.57 -0.11
CA GLN A 45 -8.36 -10.61 -0.22
C GLN A 45 -8.04 -11.78 0.73
N ALA A 46 -6.80 -12.29 0.70
CA ALA A 46 -6.37 -13.37 1.57
C ALA A 46 -6.43 -13.00 3.06
N LEU A 47 -6.08 -11.75 3.41
CA LEU A 47 -6.21 -11.26 4.78
C LEU A 47 -7.66 -11.14 5.22
N SER A 48 -8.56 -10.70 4.35
CA SER A 48 -10.00 -10.61 4.61
C SER A 48 -10.61 -11.99 4.84
N GLU A 49 -10.29 -12.97 3.98
CA GLU A 49 -10.74 -14.36 4.14
C GLU A 49 -10.25 -14.96 5.46
N LYS A 50 -8.98 -14.72 5.81
CA LYS A 50 -8.42 -15.17 7.08
C LYS A 50 -9.14 -14.53 8.27
N ALA A 51 -9.44 -13.23 8.20
CA ALA A 51 -10.18 -12.54 9.26
C ALA A 51 -11.58 -13.13 9.44
N GLU A 52 -12.30 -13.41 8.34
CA GLU A 52 -13.61 -14.06 8.39
C GLU A 52 -13.53 -15.46 9.01
N GLN A 53 -12.52 -16.25 8.65
CA GLN A 53 -12.32 -17.58 9.23
C GLN A 53 -12.00 -17.50 10.73
N MET A 54 -11.20 -16.53 11.16
CA MET A 54 -10.94 -16.30 12.59
C MET A 54 -12.21 -15.90 13.33
N GLN A 55 -13.04 -15.03 12.77
CA GLN A 55 -14.31 -14.62 13.38
C GLN A 55 -15.24 -15.83 13.63
N LYS A 56 -15.38 -16.71 12.64
CA LYS A 56 -16.17 -17.96 12.78
C LYS A 56 -15.62 -18.87 13.87
N ARG A 57 -14.30 -18.95 13.99
CA ARG A 57 -13.66 -19.74 15.06
C ARG A 57 -13.88 -19.13 16.42
N VAL A 58 -13.81 -17.80 16.56
CA VAL A 58 -14.10 -17.10 17.82
C VAL A 58 -15.54 -17.34 18.22
N ASP A 59 -16.51 -17.18 17.32
CA ASP A 59 -17.93 -17.48 17.61
C ASP A 59 -18.13 -18.93 18.08
N THR A 60 -17.48 -19.88 17.41
CA THR A 60 -17.52 -21.29 17.83
C THR A 60 -16.93 -21.48 19.23
N LEU A 61 -15.79 -20.86 19.52
CA LEU A 61 -15.16 -20.93 20.83
C LEU A 61 -16.01 -20.28 21.91
N GLU A 62 -16.64 -19.15 21.63
CA GLU A 62 -17.58 -18.49 22.54
C GLU A 62 -18.78 -19.38 22.83
N ARG A 63 -19.34 -20.06 21.83
CA ARG A 63 -20.44 -21.01 22.01
C ARG A 63 -20.04 -22.21 22.86
N ILE A 64 -18.86 -22.78 22.65
CA ILE A 64 -18.34 -23.88 23.47
C ILE A 64 -18.11 -23.39 24.91
N LEU A 65 -17.55 -22.20 25.07
CA LEU A 65 -17.26 -21.64 26.39
C LEU A 65 -18.55 -21.28 27.15
N ASP A 66 -19.59 -20.85 26.45
CA ASP A 66 -20.93 -20.64 27.01
C ASP A 66 -21.56 -21.96 27.49
N THR A 67 -21.31 -23.09 26.80
CA THR A 67 -21.80 -24.41 27.24
C THR A 67 -21.01 -25.01 28.39
N GLU A 68 -19.68 -24.92 28.35
CA GLU A 68 -18.78 -25.58 29.31
C GLU A 68 -18.58 -24.75 30.59
N THR A 69 -18.64 -23.43 30.50
CA THR A 69 -18.41 -22.53 31.65
C THR A 69 -19.45 -21.42 31.68
N PRO A 70 -20.71 -21.72 32.05
CA PRO A 70 -21.75 -20.72 32.18
C PRO A 70 -21.30 -19.62 33.16
N ASN A 71 -21.33 -18.35 32.71
CA ASN A 71 -20.85 -17.13 33.38
C ASN A 71 -19.36 -16.76 33.24
N TRP A 72 -18.59 -17.38 32.34
CA TRP A 72 -17.19 -16.97 32.08
C TRP A 72 -17.05 -15.47 31.75
N ARG A 73 -18.01 -14.89 31.02
CA ARG A 73 -18.02 -13.46 30.65
C ARG A 73 -18.00 -12.51 31.86
N ARG A 74 -18.67 -12.87 32.96
CA ARG A 74 -18.71 -12.05 34.19
C ARG A 74 -17.40 -12.06 34.98
N ARG A 75 -16.48 -12.98 34.66
CA ARG A 75 -15.21 -13.14 35.39
C ARG A 75 -14.12 -12.18 34.90
N TYR A 76 -14.36 -11.48 33.77
CA TYR A 76 -13.42 -10.57 33.12
C TYR A 76 -14.01 -9.19 32.78
N GLU A 77 -15.20 -8.87 33.30
CA GLU A 77 -15.67 -7.46 33.40
C GLU A 77 -15.01 -6.77 34.60
#